data_AF-A0A7C1TI68-F1
#
_entry.id   AF-A0A7C1TI68-F1
#
_cell.length_a   1.000
_cell.length_b   1.000
_cell.length_c   1.000
_cell.angle_alpha   90.00
_cell.angle_beta   90.00
_cell.angle_gamma   90.00
#
_symmetry.space_group_name_H-M   'P 1'
#
loop_
_entity.id
_entity.type
_entity.pdbx_description
1 polymer ?
#
loop_
_entity_poly.entity_id
_entity_poly.type
_entity_poly.pdbx_seq_one_letter_code
_entity_poly.pdbx_strand_id
1 'polypeptide(L)'
;MPLVDMKDMLQHAYAHGYAVGAFDLVSLDFLEGVLASAERARAPVILSLAESHFEYFDFELMMPAVETAAKRASVPVAIHLDHGASLNSAVHAISLGCNGVMVDASHTDFSENIRITKAVVETAHACGVPVEGELGYVPGVEGEDAEHHPGELAYTTLAEARAYVERTRVDFLAVSIGTVHGRMKGKPKLDYQRLKQINEALSIPLVIHGGTGLSDDQYRRLIANGVTKINYYTALADVAGASIRANARADRANGYTVLTKDVQDAVSAEVERKMRLWGSAGRAAEVLSRCRAWMPVEHLIIYNVDEVDEAHVEMMMAEGRRVLGAIPGVREVMTGKAVLENAKYHYAWLVRFCHPAVIDSYREHPDHVAFADKLFRPVAVDRISIDFNIVETEFSVQNHHDIAGRRDERR
;
A
#
# COMPACT_ATOMS: atom_id res chain seq x y z
N MET A 1 4.68 -7.03 15.29
CA MET A 1 4.27 -5.98 14.32
C MET A 1 3.70 -6.65 13.07
N PRO A 2 2.48 -6.29 12.66
CA PRO A 2 1.76 -6.89 11.52
C PRO A 2 2.08 -6.30 10.14
N LEU A 3 2.58 -5.05 10.05
CA LEU A 3 2.96 -4.47 8.76
C LEU A 3 4.28 -5.12 8.29
N VAL A 4 4.25 -5.77 7.12
CA VAL A 4 5.38 -6.55 6.57
C VAL A 4 5.80 -6.02 5.20
N ASP A 5 7.03 -6.33 4.82
CA ASP A 5 7.54 -6.07 3.47
C ASP A 5 6.67 -6.81 2.41
N MET A 6 6.08 -6.03 1.50
CA MET A 6 5.16 -6.56 0.49
C MET A 6 5.86 -7.51 -0.51
N LYS A 7 7.15 -7.31 -0.78
CA LYS A 7 7.95 -8.19 -1.62
C LYS A 7 8.11 -9.55 -0.98
N ASP A 8 8.47 -9.58 0.29
CA ASP A 8 8.58 -10.84 1.03
C ASP A 8 7.22 -11.56 1.07
N MET A 9 6.12 -10.82 1.29
CA MET A 9 4.76 -11.36 1.31
C MET A 9 4.38 -12.04 -0.01
N LEU A 10 4.58 -11.37 -1.15
CA LEU A 10 4.22 -11.93 -2.46
C LEU A 10 5.19 -13.02 -2.92
N GLN A 11 6.47 -12.95 -2.55
CA GLN A 11 7.41 -14.04 -2.77
C GLN A 11 7.05 -15.29 -1.94
N HIS A 12 6.59 -15.11 -0.71
CA HIS A 12 6.06 -16.21 0.09
C HIS A 12 4.85 -16.84 -0.58
N ALA A 13 3.91 -16.03 -1.10
CA ALA A 13 2.76 -16.51 -1.85
C ALA A 13 3.17 -17.30 -3.10
N TYR A 14 4.15 -16.79 -3.85
CA TYR A 14 4.72 -17.44 -5.03
C TYR A 14 5.30 -18.82 -4.70
N ALA A 15 6.14 -18.89 -3.66
CA ALA A 15 6.80 -20.13 -3.26
C ALA A 15 5.85 -21.22 -2.73
N HIS A 16 4.67 -20.83 -2.25
CA HIS A 16 3.70 -21.74 -1.63
C HIS A 16 2.41 -21.93 -2.44
N GLY A 17 2.34 -21.37 -3.65
CA GLY A 17 1.25 -21.59 -4.60
C GLY A 17 -0.12 -21.08 -4.13
N TYR A 18 -0.17 -19.86 -3.59
CA TYR A 18 -1.43 -19.18 -3.23
C TYR A 18 -1.41 -17.72 -3.69
N ALA A 19 -2.56 -17.04 -3.64
CA ALA A 19 -2.64 -15.60 -3.89
C ALA A 19 -3.13 -14.81 -2.67
N VAL A 20 -2.52 -13.65 -2.47
CA VAL A 20 -2.91 -12.62 -1.51
C VAL A 20 -3.92 -11.70 -2.20
N GLY A 21 -5.01 -11.40 -1.48
CA GLY A 21 -5.98 -10.43 -1.97
C GLY A 21 -5.50 -9.00 -1.77
N ALA A 22 -5.58 -8.19 -2.82
CA ALA A 22 -5.47 -6.74 -2.77
C ALA A 22 -6.89 -6.17 -2.92
N PHE A 23 -7.43 -5.66 -1.83
CA PHE A 23 -8.81 -5.18 -1.76
C PHE A 23 -8.82 -3.66 -1.69
N ASP A 24 -9.44 -3.01 -2.67
CA ASP A 24 -9.48 -1.55 -2.68
C ASP A 24 -10.40 -1.01 -1.60
N LEU A 25 -9.91 0.00 -0.90
CA LEU A 25 -10.63 0.69 0.17
C LEU A 25 -11.21 1.99 -0.36
N VAL A 26 -12.48 2.24 0.00
CA VAL A 26 -13.18 3.50 -0.30
C VAL A 26 -13.85 4.12 0.92
N SER A 27 -13.84 3.42 2.06
CA SER A 27 -14.39 3.90 3.34
C SER A 27 -13.80 3.12 4.53
N LEU A 28 -14.08 3.59 5.75
CA LEU A 28 -13.73 2.87 6.97
C LEU A 28 -14.48 1.53 7.09
N ASP A 29 -15.72 1.42 6.59
CA ASP A 29 -16.46 0.15 6.59
C ASP A 29 -15.73 -0.93 5.74
N PHE A 30 -15.11 -0.52 4.63
CA PHE A 30 -14.30 -1.41 3.80
C PHE A 30 -13.01 -1.79 4.53
N LEU A 31 -12.30 -0.82 5.10
CA LEU A 31 -11.08 -1.07 5.86
C LEU A 31 -11.31 -2.07 7.01
N GLU A 32 -12.33 -1.84 7.82
CA GLU A 32 -12.67 -2.70 8.95
C GLU A 32 -13.19 -4.07 8.49
N GLY A 33 -14.01 -4.13 7.43
CA GLY A 33 -14.53 -5.38 6.88
C GLY A 33 -13.41 -6.28 6.32
N VAL A 34 -12.48 -5.70 5.56
CA VAL A 34 -11.30 -6.38 5.00
C VAL A 34 -10.37 -6.87 6.11
N LEU A 35 -10.02 -6.02 7.07
CA LEU A 35 -9.13 -6.43 8.16
C LEU A 35 -9.76 -7.48 9.06
N ALA A 36 -11.02 -7.30 9.49
CA ALA A 36 -11.69 -8.26 10.35
C ALA A 36 -11.79 -9.66 9.70
N SER A 37 -12.02 -9.71 8.38
CA SER A 37 -12.03 -10.99 7.66
C SER A 37 -10.64 -11.60 7.51
N ALA A 38 -9.61 -10.78 7.24
CA ALA A 38 -8.22 -11.21 7.21
C ALA A 38 -7.80 -11.87 8.53
N GLU A 39 -8.17 -11.25 9.65
CA GLU A 39 -7.88 -11.74 11.00
C GLU A 39 -8.61 -13.05 11.30
N ARG A 40 -9.93 -13.12 11.04
CA ARG A 40 -10.70 -14.37 11.20
C ARG A 40 -10.16 -15.50 10.32
N ALA A 41 -9.78 -15.19 9.09
CA ALA A 41 -9.19 -16.15 8.16
C ALA A 41 -7.74 -16.49 8.50
N ARG A 42 -7.08 -15.72 9.37
CA ARG A 42 -5.64 -15.78 9.63
C ARG A 42 -4.85 -15.71 8.33
N ALA A 43 -5.18 -14.74 7.47
CA ALA A 43 -4.64 -14.60 6.12
C ALA A 43 -3.78 -13.32 6.00
N PRO A 44 -2.70 -13.32 5.20
CA PRO A 44 -2.08 -12.09 4.74
C PRO A 44 -3.05 -11.29 3.86
N VAL A 45 -2.96 -9.96 3.92
CA VAL A 45 -3.82 -9.06 3.15
C VAL A 45 -3.06 -7.82 2.65
N ILE A 46 -3.43 -7.34 1.48
CA ILE A 46 -2.99 -6.05 0.95
C ILE A 46 -4.17 -5.08 1.02
N LEU A 47 -4.00 -4.00 1.76
CA LEU A 47 -4.91 -2.85 1.78
C LEU A 47 -4.56 -1.97 0.58
N SER A 48 -5.43 -1.98 -0.43
CA SER A 48 -5.17 -1.35 -1.73
C SER A 48 -5.92 -0.02 -1.82
N LEU A 49 -5.27 1.01 -2.38
CA LEU A 49 -5.84 2.34 -2.59
C LEU A 49 -5.65 2.71 -4.06
N ALA A 50 -6.73 2.64 -4.85
CA ALA A 50 -6.69 3.00 -6.26
C ALA A 50 -6.78 4.51 -6.46
N GLU A 51 -5.86 5.09 -7.25
CA GLU A 51 -5.81 6.54 -7.50
C GLU A 51 -7.09 7.08 -8.15
N SER A 52 -7.75 6.27 -8.98
CA SER A 52 -9.06 6.60 -9.56
C SER A 52 -10.15 6.83 -8.50
N HIS A 53 -10.03 6.24 -7.31
CA HIS A 53 -11.02 6.40 -6.24
C HIS A 53 -10.80 7.65 -5.38
N PHE A 54 -9.72 8.41 -5.57
CA PHE A 54 -9.42 9.60 -4.77
C PHE A 54 -10.39 10.76 -5.04
N GLU A 55 -11.26 10.66 -6.04
CA GLU A 55 -12.40 11.56 -6.21
C GLU A 55 -13.52 11.32 -5.19
N TYR A 56 -13.59 10.13 -4.59
CA TYR A 56 -14.63 9.73 -3.63
C TYR A 56 -14.24 9.95 -2.17
N PHE A 57 -12.94 9.93 -1.86
CA PHE A 57 -12.42 10.15 -0.52
C PHE A 57 -11.09 10.89 -0.54
N ASP A 58 -10.82 11.64 0.53
CA ASP A 58 -9.53 12.30 0.73
C ASP A 58 -8.46 11.24 1.09
N PHE A 59 -7.51 11.03 0.18
CA PHE A 59 -6.43 10.06 0.34
C PHE A 59 -5.53 10.37 1.54
N GLU A 60 -5.16 11.65 1.73
CA GLU A 60 -4.32 12.08 2.85
C GLU A 60 -5.02 11.88 4.19
N LEU A 61 -6.34 12.09 4.25
CA LEU A 61 -7.14 11.87 5.45
C LEU A 61 -7.36 10.37 5.75
N MET A 62 -7.48 9.53 4.72
CA MET A 62 -7.69 8.09 4.86
C MET A 62 -6.42 7.35 5.32
N MET A 63 -5.26 7.75 4.82
CA MET A 63 -4.01 7.03 5.02
C MET A 63 -3.60 6.85 6.49
N PRO A 64 -3.73 7.84 7.40
CA PRO A 64 -3.48 7.64 8.82
C PRO A 64 -4.37 6.55 9.46
N ALA A 65 -5.63 6.44 9.02
CA ALA A 65 -6.54 5.39 9.50
C ALA A 65 -6.10 4.02 8.99
N VAL A 66 -5.75 3.91 7.70
CA VAL A 66 -5.24 2.67 7.09
C VAL A 66 -3.95 2.21 7.76
N GLU A 67 -2.97 3.11 7.93
CA GLU A 67 -1.68 2.78 8.56
C GLU A 67 -1.87 2.36 10.02
N THR A 68 -2.73 3.07 10.77
CA THR A 68 -3.05 2.72 12.16
C THR A 68 -3.72 1.35 12.26
N ALA A 69 -4.70 1.07 11.41
CA ALA A 69 -5.40 -0.21 11.40
C ALA A 69 -4.46 -1.35 10.99
N ALA A 70 -3.61 -1.14 9.98
CA ALA A 70 -2.60 -2.09 9.56
C ALA A 70 -1.63 -2.44 10.70
N LYS A 71 -1.12 -1.44 11.45
CA LYS A 71 -0.23 -1.64 12.60
C LYS A 71 -0.88 -2.37 13.78
N ARG A 72 -2.20 -2.28 13.93
CA ARG A 72 -2.97 -2.94 15.00
C ARG A 72 -3.41 -4.37 14.66
N ALA A 73 -3.34 -4.76 13.40
CA ALA A 73 -3.79 -6.08 12.96
C ALA A 73 -3.01 -7.22 13.64
N SER A 74 -3.64 -8.38 13.71
CA SER A 74 -3.03 -9.63 14.20
C SER A 74 -2.47 -10.53 13.07
N VAL A 75 -2.58 -10.07 11.83
CA VAL A 75 -2.16 -10.79 10.60
C VAL A 75 -1.20 -9.93 9.78
N PRO A 76 -0.42 -10.51 8.85
CA PRO A 76 0.46 -9.73 7.98
C PRO A 76 -0.33 -8.80 7.05
N VAL A 77 0.02 -7.53 7.05
CA VAL A 77 -0.59 -6.48 6.22
C VAL A 77 0.48 -5.79 5.38
N ALA A 78 0.11 -5.43 4.14
CA ALA A 78 0.82 -4.46 3.32
C ALA A 78 -0.16 -3.37 2.85
N ILE A 79 0.34 -2.19 2.51
CA ILE A 79 -0.45 -1.05 2.03
C ILE A 79 0.06 -0.68 0.65
N HIS A 80 -0.83 -0.65 -0.33
CA HIS A 80 -0.48 -0.56 -1.75
C HIS A 80 -1.20 0.60 -2.43
N LEU A 81 -0.46 1.40 -3.21
CA LEU A 81 -1.06 2.31 -4.20
C LEU A 81 -1.38 1.50 -5.45
N ASP A 82 -2.62 1.54 -5.91
CA ASP A 82 -3.09 0.86 -7.12
C ASP A 82 -3.31 1.86 -8.27
N HIS A 83 -2.94 1.45 -9.49
CA HIS A 83 -3.01 2.26 -10.71
C HIS A 83 -2.39 3.67 -10.59
N GLY A 84 -1.20 3.79 -9.98
CA GLY A 84 -0.48 5.05 -9.88
C GLY A 84 -0.18 5.65 -11.26
N ALA A 85 -0.64 6.87 -11.51
CA ALA A 85 -0.55 7.51 -12.84
C ALA A 85 0.83 8.11 -13.13
N SER A 86 1.66 8.34 -12.11
CA SER A 86 2.92 9.06 -12.25
C SER A 86 3.95 8.77 -11.15
N LEU A 87 5.19 9.22 -11.38
CA LEU A 87 6.23 9.24 -10.34
C LEU A 87 5.81 10.04 -9.11
N ASN A 88 5.13 11.18 -9.31
CA ASN A 88 4.66 12.00 -8.20
C ASN A 88 3.61 11.26 -7.37
N SER A 89 2.68 10.53 -8.03
CA SER A 89 1.69 9.70 -7.35
C SER A 89 2.37 8.63 -6.49
N ALA A 90 3.39 7.95 -7.03
CA ALA A 90 4.17 6.96 -6.29
C ALA A 90 4.92 7.57 -5.08
N VAL A 91 5.64 8.69 -5.28
CA VAL A 91 6.36 9.39 -4.20
C VAL A 91 5.40 9.84 -3.11
N HIS A 92 4.25 10.41 -3.48
CA HIS A 92 3.23 10.87 -2.55
C HIS A 92 2.62 9.72 -1.74
N ALA A 93 2.30 8.59 -2.37
CA ALA A 93 1.80 7.41 -1.67
C ALA A 93 2.82 6.82 -0.68
N ILE A 94 4.10 6.78 -1.05
CA ILE A 94 5.19 6.37 -0.15
C ILE A 94 5.30 7.36 1.04
N SER A 95 5.19 8.66 0.79
CA SER A 95 5.17 9.68 1.84
C SER A 95 3.91 9.65 2.72
N LEU A 96 2.85 8.94 2.32
CA LEU A 96 1.62 8.74 3.12
C LEU A 96 1.46 7.37 3.80
N GLY A 97 2.14 6.33 3.32
CA GLY A 97 2.41 5.12 4.12
C GLY A 97 2.37 3.84 3.34
N CYS A 98 2.21 3.93 2.02
CA CYS A 98 2.25 2.76 1.15
C CYS A 98 3.66 2.14 1.19
N ASN A 99 3.69 0.83 1.40
CA ASN A 99 4.90 0.02 1.35
C ASN A 99 4.92 -0.96 0.16
N GLY A 100 4.08 -0.66 -0.83
CA GLY A 100 4.18 -1.12 -2.22
C GLY A 100 3.47 -0.12 -3.12
N VAL A 101 3.91 0.04 -4.36
CA VAL A 101 3.26 0.94 -5.32
C VAL A 101 3.11 0.27 -6.66
N MET A 102 2.01 0.54 -7.35
CA MET A 102 1.84 0.23 -8.76
C MET A 102 2.01 1.50 -9.58
N VAL A 103 2.66 1.38 -10.73
CA VAL A 103 2.62 2.39 -11.78
C VAL A 103 1.95 1.81 -13.02
N ASP A 104 0.90 2.48 -13.46
CA ASP A 104 0.14 2.09 -14.63
C ASP A 104 0.40 3.04 -15.80
N ALA A 105 1.42 2.69 -16.58
CA ALA A 105 1.72 3.32 -17.87
C ALA A 105 1.31 2.40 -19.04
N SER A 106 0.39 1.45 -18.82
CA SER A 106 -0.05 0.44 -19.80
C SER A 106 -0.67 1.03 -21.07
N HIS A 107 -1.27 2.22 -20.93
CA HIS A 107 -1.88 2.98 -22.02
C HIS A 107 -0.85 3.68 -22.93
N THR A 108 0.43 3.69 -22.56
CA THR A 108 1.51 4.30 -23.35
C THR A 108 2.24 3.27 -24.20
N ASP A 109 2.96 3.73 -25.23
CA ASP A 109 3.81 2.85 -26.05
C ASP A 109 4.84 2.12 -25.19
N PHE A 110 5.18 0.88 -25.56
CA PHE A 110 6.04 -0.01 -24.77
C PHE A 110 7.36 0.63 -24.26
N SER A 111 8.02 1.43 -25.10
CA SER A 111 9.28 2.10 -24.70
C SER A 111 9.05 3.20 -23.66
N GLU A 112 7.91 3.89 -23.74
CA GLU A 112 7.54 4.94 -22.81
C GLU A 112 7.07 4.35 -21.47
N ASN A 113 6.29 3.27 -21.51
CA ASN A 113 5.92 2.50 -20.31
C ASN A 113 7.19 2.07 -19.55
N ILE A 114 8.18 1.48 -20.24
CA ILE A 114 9.47 1.14 -19.62
C ILE A 114 10.16 2.37 -19.01
N ARG A 115 10.17 3.51 -19.71
CA ARG A 115 10.84 4.73 -19.23
C ARG A 115 10.20 5.25 -17.94
N ILE A 116 8.86 5.35 -17.92
CA ILE A 116 8.09 5.82 -16.77
C ILE A 116 8.25 4.86 -15.60
N THR A 117 8.01 3.56 -15.83
CA THR A 117 8.09 2.55 -14.77
C THR A 117 9.49 2.46 -14.19
N LYS A 118 10.55 2.54 -15.01
CA LYS A 118 11.92 2.54 -14.51
C LYS A 118 12.21 3.71 -13.56
N ALA A 119 11.72 4.91 -13.87
CA ALA A 119 11.90 6.07 -12.98
C ALA A 119 11.20 5.88 -11.62
N VAL A 120 10.01 5.26 -11.64
CA VAL A 120 9.29 4.88 -10.40
C VAL A 120 10.06 3.81 -9.64
N VAL A 121 10.54 2.76 -10.31
CA VAL A 121 11.33 1.69 -9.70
C VAL A 121 12.58 2.24 -9.02
N GLU A 122 13.36 3.08 -9.70
CA GLU A 122 14.58 3.67 -9.13
C GLU A 122 14.29 4.46 -7.85
N THR A 123 13.19 5.24 -7.84
CA THR A 123 12.81 6.08 -6.70
C THR A 123 12.23 5.25 -5.55
N ALA A 124 11.33 4.32 -5.85
CA ALA A 124 10.69 3.46 -4.85
C ALA A 124 11.69 2.48 -4.22
N HIS A 125 12.60 1.90 -5.01
CA HIS A 125 13.65 1.02 -4.49
C HIS A 125 14.63 1.76 -3.59
N ALA A 126 14.93 3.03 -3.86
CA ALA A 126 15.69 3.90 -2.96
C ALA A 126 14.97 4.15 -1.61
N CYS A 127 13.66 3.91 -1.56
CA CYS A 127 12.84 3.93 -0.36
C CYS A 127 12.58 2.52 0.23
N GLY A 128 13.15 1.47 -0.36
CA GLY A 128 12.87 0.08 0.00
C GLY A 128 11.48 -0.44 -0.39
N VAL A 129 10.74 0.31 -1.20
CA VAL A 129 9.35 0.01 -1.58
C VAL A 129 9.35 -0.78 -2.91
N PRO A 130 8.75 -1.99 -2.96
CA PRO A 130 8.62 -2.74 -4.20
C PRO A 130 7.61 -2.12 -5.16
N VAL A 131 7.81 -2.36 -6.45
CA VAL A 131 6.99 -1.81 -7.53
C VAL A 131 6.32 -2.90 -8.34
N GLU A 132 5.02 -2.75 -8.51
CA GLU A 132 4.23 -3.44 -9.53
C GLU A 132 4.20 -2.60 -10.81
N GLY A 133 4.51 -3.21 -11.95
CA GLY A 133 4.26 -2.61 -13.26
C GLY A 133 3.17 -3.35 -14.00
N GLU A 134 2.51 -2.68 -14.95
CA GLU A 134 1.53 -3.28 -15.84
C GLU A 134 2.00 -3.32 -17.29
N LEU A 135 1.77 -4.47 -17.93
CA LEU A 135 2.07 -4.67 -19.34
C LEU A 135 0.92 -5.40 -20.05
N GLY A 136 0.62 -4.97 -21.27
CA GLY A 136 -0.67 -5.24 -21.90
C GLY A 136 -1.64 -4.12 -21.54
N TYR A 137 -2.93 -4.33 -21.74
CA TYR A 137 -3.96 -3.39 -21.30
C TYR A 137 -5.20 -4.16 -20.86
N VAL A 138 -5.72 -3.82 -19.69
CA VAL A 138 -6.96 -4.36 -19.13
C VAL A 138 -8.05 -3.28 -19.27
N PRO A 139 -9.04 -3.44 -20.16
CA PRO A 139 -10.06 -2.42 -20.34
C PRO A 139 -11.06 -2.38 -19.18
N GLY A 140 -11.74 -1.25 -18.98
CA GLY A 140 -12.79 -1.06 -17.98
C GLY A 140 -12.39 -0.10 -16.85
N VAL A 141 -13.32 0.14 -15.92
CA VAL A 141 -13.11 0.95 -14.71
C VAL A 141 -13.66 0.15 -13.52
N GLU A 142 -12.90 0.11 -12.42
CA GLU A 142 -13.32 -0.55 -11.18
C GLU A 142 -14.64 0.05 -10.65
N GLY A 143 -15.58 -0.81 -10.24
CA GLY A 143 -16.90 -0.41 -9.74
C GLY A 143 -17.97 -0.13 -10.82
N GLU A 144 -17.55 0.02 -12.06
CA GLU A 144 -18.42 0.31 -13.20
C GLU A 144 -18.71 -0.93 -14.07
N ASP A 145 -19.56 -0.77 -15.09
CA ASP A 145 -19.74 -1.82 -16.09
C ASP A 145 -18.69 -1.69 -17.19
N ALA A 146 -17.99 -2.79 -17.51
CA ALA A 146 -16.91 -2.79 -18.50
C ALA A 146 -17.35 -2.34 -19.90
N GLU A 147 -18.63 -2.52 -20.24
CA GLU A 147 -19.22 -2.13 -21.53
C GLU A 147 -19.27 -0.60 -21.74
N HIS A 148 -19.32 0.19 -20.66
CA HIS A 148 -19.35 1.66 -20.75
C HIS A 148 -17.97 2.28 -21.00
N HIS A 149 -16.90 1.49 -20.85
CA HIS A 149 -15.52 1.90 -21.06
C HIS A 149 -14.84 1.00 -22.09
N PRO A 150 -15.25 1.06 -23.37
CA PRO A 150 -14.70 0.21 -24.41
C PRO A 150 -13.24 0.60 -24.66
N GLY A 151 -12.32 -0.27 -24.22
CA GLY A 151 -10.91 -0.22 -24.58
C GLY A 151 -10.50 -1.51 -25.30
N GLU A 152 -9.50 -1.43 -26.18
CA GLU A 152 -9.00 -2.61 -26.89
C GLU A 152 -8.07 -3.43 -25.99
N LEU A 153 -8.55 -4.57 -25.52
CA LEU A 153 -7.77 -5.55 -24.76
C LEU A 153 -6.46 -5.89 -25.49
N ALA A 154 -5.32 -5.56 -24.87
CA ALA A 154 -4.00 -5.90 -25.38
C ALA A 154 -3.35 -6.97 -24.51
N TYR A 155 -3.15 -8.17 -25.05
CA TYR A 155 -2.56 -9.28 -24.32
C TYR A 155 -1.05 -9.09 -24.12
N THR A 156 -0.56 -9.36 -22.93
CA THR A 156 0.88 -9.36 -22.62
C THR A 156 1.61 -10.45 -23.40
N THR A 157 2.56 -10.12 -24.26
CA THR A 157 3.38 -11.16 -24.91
C THR A 157 4.56 -11.59 -24.03
N LEU A 158 5.03 -12.83 -24.20
CA LEU A 158 6.22 -13.33 -23.50
C LEU A 158 7.47 -12.48 -23.78
N ALA A 159 7.66 -12.06 -25.03
CA ALA A 159 8.83 -11.28 -25.44
C ALA A 159 8.84 -9.89 -24.78
N GLU A 160 7.69 -9.20 -24.78
CA GLU A 160 7.54 -7.91 -24.11
C GLU A 160 7.72 -8.06 -22.61
N ALA A 161 7.12 -9.08 -21.98
CA ALA A 161 7.23 -9.31 -20.53
C ALA A 161 8.69 -9.49 -20.09
N ARG A 162 9.49 -10.26 -20.83
CA ARG A 162 10.93 -10.42 -20.56
C ARG A 162 11.67 -9.10 -20.68
N ALA A 163 11.49 -8.39 -21.79
CA ALA A 163 12.16 -7.12 -22.04
C ALA A 163 11.74 -6.04 -21.02
N TYR A 164 10.48 -6.06 -20.60
CA TYR A 164 9.93 -5.13 -19.61
C TYR A 164 10.61 -5.34 -18.26
N VAL A 165 10.50 -6.54 -17.68
CA VAL A 165 11.09 -6.85 -16.37
C VAL A 165 12.60 -6.65 -16.36
N GLU A 166 13.31 -7.03 -17.43
CA GLU A 166 14.76 -6.82 -17.54
C GLU A 166 15.14 -5.33 -17.49
N ARG A 167 14.35 -4.48 -18.15
CA ARG A 167 14.67 -3.04 -18.32
C ARG A 167 14.12 -2.17 -17.20
N THR A 168 13.02 -2.55 -16.57
CA THR A 168 12.39 -1.80 -15.48
C THR A 168 12.80 -2.29 -14.11
N ARG A 169 13.05 -3.61 -13.96
CA ARG A 169 13.31 -4.29 -12.68
C ARG A 169 12.15 -4.20 -11.67
N VAL A 170 10.91 -4.18 -12.18
CA VAL A 170 9.72 -4.34 -11.33
C VAL A 170 9.78 -5.63 -10.52
N ASP A 171 9.19 -5.60 -9.32
CA ASP A 171 9.17 -6.73 -8.39
C ASP A 171 8.02 -7.69 -8.70
N PHE A 172 6.91 -7.15 -9.22
CA PHE A 172 5.74 -7.89 -9.64
C PHE A 172 5.25 -7.37 -11.00
N LEU A 173 4.58 -8.23 -11.75
CA LEU A 173 4.05 -7.87 -13.07
C LEU A 173 2.56 -8.18 -13.16
N ALA A 174 1.76 -7.12 -13.35
CA ALA A 174 0.38 -7.23 -13.81
C ALA A 174 0.36 -7.61 -15.29
N VAL A 175 -0.39 -8.66 -15.61
CA VAL A 175 -0.47 -9.21 -16.97
C VAL A 175 -1.91 -9.21 -17.48
N SER A 176 -2.09 -8.78 -18.72
CA SER A 176 -3.35 -8.87 -19.45
C SER A 176 -3.43 -10.20 -20.21
N ILE A 177 -4.34 -11.05 -19.75
CA ILE A 177 -4.60 -12.39 -20.30
C ILE A 177 -6.08 -12.61 -20.64
N GLY A 178 -6.86 -11.53 -20.76
CA GLY A 178 -8.28 -11.56 -21.07
C GLY A 178 -9.23 -11.25 -19.91
N THR A 179 -8.73 -10.72 -18.80
CA THR A 179 -9.55 -10.06 -17.77
C THR A 179 -9.91 -8.63 -18.21
N VAL A 180 -10.91 -8.04 -17.56
CA VAL A 180 -11.34 -6.63 -17.73
C VAL A 180 -11.76 -6.09 -16.35
N HIS A 181 -11.62 -4.80 -16.10
CA HIS A 181 -12.13 -4.15 -14.90
C HIS A 181 -13.66 -4.00 -14.96
N GLY A 182 -14.30 -4.00 -13.78
CA GLY A 182 -15.74 -3.80 -13.67
C GLY A 182 -16.58 -5.06 -13.90
N ARG A 183 -17.89 -4.87 -14.11
CA ARG A 183 -18.85 -5.98 -14.31
C ARG A 183 -18.72 -6.55 -15.72
N MET A 184 -18.46 -7.85 -15.81
CA MET A 184 -18.35 -8.58 -17.08
C MET A 184 -19.68 -9.25 -17.48
N LYS A 185 -20.06 -9.18 -18.76
CA LYS A 185 -21.07 -10.10 -19.34
C LYS A 185 -20.41 -11.32 -19.98
N GLY A 186 -20.87 -12.51 -19.61
CA GLY A 186 -20.35 -13.78 -20.13
C GLY A 186 -19.12 -14.30 -19.37
N LYS A 187 -18.55 -15.42 -19.83
CA LYS A 187 -17.34 -16.02 -19.23
C LYS A 187 -16.11 -15.57 -20.02
N PRO A 188 -15.15 -14.82 -19.41
CA PRO A 188 -13.93 -14.46 -20.11
C PRO A 188 -13.13 -15.70 -20.49
N LYS A 189 -12.57 -15.69 -21.70
CA LYS A 189 -11.63 -16.72 -22.14
C LYS A 189 -10.23 -16.28 -21.77
N LEU A 190 -9.74 -16.79 -20.65
CA LEU A 190 -8.40 -16.48 -20.15
C LEU A 190 -7.34 -17.33 -20.86
N ASP A 191 -6.25 -16.68 -21.27
CA ASP A 191 -5.10 -17.34 -21.92
C ASP A 191 -4.11 -17.89 -20.89
N TYR A 192 -4.45 -19.05 -20.31
CA TYR A 192 -3.61 -19.72 -19.32
C TYR A 192 -2.29 -20.23 -19.89
N GLN A 193 -2.23 -20.53 -21.19
CA GLN A 193 -0.99 -21.00 -21.81
C GLN A 193 0.04 -19.88 -21.84
N ARG A 194 -0.39 -18.68 -22.24
CA ARG A 194 0.43 -17.45 -22.16
C ARG A 194 0.86 -17.15 -20.73
N LEU A 195 -0.08 -17.20 -19.78
CA LEU A 195 0.24 -16.97 -18.36
C LEU A 195 1.33 -17.93 -17.87
N LYS A 196 1.19 -19.23 -18.18
CA LYS A 196 2.19 -20.25 -17.83
C LYS A 196 3.56 -19.94 -18.43
N GLN A 197 3.61 -19.60 -19.72
CA GLN A 197 4.85 -19.28 -20.41
C GLN A 197 5.55 -18.04 -19.82
N ILE A 198 4.77 -17.01 -19.46
CA ILE A 198 5.29 -15.80 -18.79
C ILE A 198 5.86 -16.16 -17.42
N ASN A 199 5.10 -16.91 -16.61
CA ASN A 199 5.52 -17.34 -15.28
C ASN A 199 6.85 -18.12 -15.32
N GLU A 200 6.94 -19.14 -16.19
CA GLU A 200 8.15 -19.97 -16.36
C GLU A 200 9.37 -19.13 -16.78
N ALA A 201 9.17 -18.10 -17.60
CA ALA A 201 10.27 -17.30 -18.13
C ALA A 201 10.75 -16.19 -17.20
N LEU A 202 9.86 -15.61 -16.37
CA LEU A 202 10.19 -14.49 -15.49
C LEU A 202 10.56 -14.93 -14.08
N SER A 203 9.91 -15.98 -13.56
CA SER A 203 10.10 -16.45 -12.17
C SER A 203 9.90 -15.36 -11.11
N ILE A 204 8.99 -14.40 -11.37
CA ILE A 204 8.56 -13.38 -10.41
C ILE A 204 7.06 -13.52 -10.13
N PRO A 205 6.55 -13.01 -8.99
CA PRO A 205 5.13 -13.04 -8.69
C PRO A 205 4.31 -12.27 -9.74
N LEU A 206 3.25 -12.89 -10.26
CA LEU A 206 2.36 -12.28 -11.25
C LEU A 206 1.08 -11.74 -10.59
N VAL A 207 0.52 -10.69 -11.18
CA VAL A 207 -0.67 -10.00 -10.67
C VAL A 207 -1.81 -10.05 -11.68
N ILE A 208 -3.03 -10.22 -11.19
CA ILE A 208 -4.25 -10.18 -12.01
C ILE A 208 -5.17 -9.06 -11.52
N HIS A 209 -5.45 -8.17 -12.47
CA HIS A 209 -6.45 -7.12 -12.41
C HIS A 209 -7.78 -7.58 -13.00
N GLY A 210 -8.87 -6.90 -12.65
CA GLY A 210 -10.19 -7.21 -13.20
C GLY A 210 -10.68 -8.61 -12.82
N GLY A 211 -10.44 -9.03 -11.58
CA GLY A 211 -10.78 -10.38 -11.13
C GLY A 211 -12.29 -10.62 -10.93
N THR A 212 -13.12 -9.58 -10.92
CA THR A 212 -14.56 -9.71 -10.61
C THR A 212 -15.30 -10.53 -11.67
N GLY A 213 -16.17 -11.46 -11.23
CA GLY A 213 -16.95 -12.32 -12.12
C GLY A 213 -16.25 -13.60 -12.59
N LEU A 214 -14.96 -13.78 -12.26
CA LEU A 214 -14.28 -15.05 -12.51
C LEU A 214 -14.85 -16.18 -11.64
N SER A 215 -14.93 -17.38 -12.23
CA SER A 215 -15.30 -18.59 -11.50
C SER A 215 -14.17 -19.11 -10.62
N ASP A 216 -14.52 -19.89 -9.58
CA ASP A 216 -13.57 -20.51 -8.68
C ASP A 216 -12.49 -21.34 -9.39
N ASP A 217 -12.86 -22.08 -10.45
CA ASP A 217 -11.90 -22.82 -11.28
C ASP A 217 -10.91 -21.88 -11.98
N GLN A 218 -11.40 -20.76 -12.52
CA GLN A 218 -10.54 -19.79 -13.19
C GLN A 218 -9.50 -19.23 -12.21
N TYR A 219 -9.88 -18.84 -10.99
CA TYR A 219 -8.91 -18.40 -9.98
C TYR A 219 -7.89 -19.48 -9.62
N ARG A 220 -8.32 -20.72 -9.40
CA ARG A 220 -7.38 -21.82 -9.10
C ARG A 220 -6.36 -22.00 -10.23
N ARG A 221 -6.80 -21.88 -11.48
CA ARG A 221 -5.92 -21.95 -12.65
C ARG A 221 -4.99 -20.74 -12.77
N LEU A 222 -5.43 -19.54 -12.40
CA LEU A 222 -4.55 -18.36 -12.34
C LEU A 222 -3.42 -18.59 -11.33
N ILE A 223 -3.77 -18.98 -10.11
CA ILE A 223 -2.83 -19.24 -9.01
C ILE A 223 -1.86 -20.36 -9.37
N ALA A 224 -2.36 -21.46 -9.95
CA ALA A 224 -1.52 -22.57 -10.42
C ALA A 224 -0.51 -22.18 -11.52
N ASN A 225 -0.68 -21.02 -12.15
CA ASN A 225 0.22 -20.48 -13.16
C ASN A 225 0.96 -19.21 -12.68
N GLY A 226 1.19 -19.06 -11.37
CA GLY A 226 2.11 -18.07 -10.82
C GLY A 226 1.48 -16.75 -10.39
N VAL A 227 0.15 -16.64 -10.39
CA VAL A 227 -0.56 -15.46 -9.89
C VAL A 227 -0.58 -15.47 -8.36
N THR A 228 -0.08 -14.40 -7.76
CA THR A 228 0.09 -14.27 -6.30
C THR A 228 -0.59 -13.05 -5.72
N LYS A 229 -0.97 -12.05 -6.54
CA LYS A 229 -1.80 -10.92 -6.14
C LYS A 229 -3.02 -10.88 -7.05
N ILE A 230 -4.19 -10.70 -6.45
CA ILE A 230 -5.45 -10.53 -7.15
C ILE A 230 -6.08 -9.24 -6.65
N ASN A 231 -6.28 -8.28 -7.55
CA ASN A 231 -6.99 -7.04 -7.28
C ASN A 231 -8.50 -7.30 -7.30
N TYR A 232 -9.21 -6.75 -6.32
CA TYR A 232 -10.61 -7.08 -6.09
C TYR A 232 -11.40 -5.94 -5.44
N TYR A 233 -12.16 -5.21 -6.25
CA TYR A 233 -13.02 -4.13 -5.78
C TYR A 233 -14.48 -4.25 -6.22
N THR A 234 -14.74 -4.38 -7.53
CA THR A 234 -16.10 -4.29 -8.07
C THR A 234 -17.14 -5.18 -7.33
N ALA A 235 -16.79 -6.42 -7.00
CA ALA A 235 -17.70 -7.29 -6.23
C ALA A 235 -17.92 -6.83 -4.78
N LEU A 236 -16.93 -6.20 -4.14
CA LEU A 236 -17.07 -5.59 -2.81
C LEU A 236 -18.04 -4.40 -2.85
N ALA A 237 -17.89 -3.55 -3.86
CA ALA A 237 -18.83 -2.45 -4.12
C ALA A 237 -20.26 -2.98 -4.38
N ASP A 238 -20.40 -4.08 -5.10
CA ASP A 238 -21.70 -4.71 -5.37
C ASP A 238 -22.39 -5.24 -4.11
N VAL A 239 -21.68 -5.96 -3.24
CA VAL A 239 -22.26 -6.48 -2.00
C VAL A 239 -22.59 -5.35 -1.02
N ALA A 240 -21.75 -4.31 -0.93
CA ALA A 240 -22.02 -3.11 -0.14
C ALA A 240 -23.27 -2.39 -0.65
N GLY A 241 -23.36 -2.14 -1.96
CA GLY A 241 -24.52 -1.49 -2.57
C GLY A 241 -25.80 -2.32 -2.42
N ALA A 242 -25.72 -3.65 -2.49
CA ALA A 242 -26.86 -4.53 -2.26
C ALA A 242 -27.37 -4.46 -0.82
N SER A 243 -26.45 -4.41 0.15
CA SER A 243 -26.74 -4.24 1.58
C SER A 243 -27.49 -2.92 1.84
N ILE A 244 -26.97 -1.80 1.34
CA ILE A 244 -27.62 -0.48 1.46
C ILE A 244 -29.02 -0.48 0.82
N ARG A 245 -29.16 -1.06 -0.38
CA ARG A 245 -30.45 -1.15 -1.06
C ARG A 245 -31.46 -2.01 -0.30
N ALA A 246 -31.02 -3.09 0.34
CA ALA A 246 -31.87 -3.92 1.18
C ALA A 246 -32.38 -3.13 2.40
N ASN A 247 -31.49 -2.41 3.08
CA ASN A 247 -31.84 -1.58 4.24
C ASN A 247 -32.80 -0.44 3.88
N ALA A 248 -32.61 0.19 2.72
CA ALA A 248 -33.52 1.21 2.21
C ALA A 248 -34.93 0.66 1.86
N ARG A 249 -35.01 -0.59 1.42
CA ARG A 249 -36.29 -1.27 1.12
C ARG A 249 -37.01 -1.75 2.38
N ALA A 250 -36.26 -2.10 3.43
CA ALA A 250 -36.81 -2.57 4.69
C ALA A 250 -37.63 -1.47 5.39
N ASP A 251 -37.10 -0.24 5.44
CA ASP A 251 -37.83 0.93 5.93
C ASP A 251 -37.31 2.21 5.25
N ARG A 252 -38.24 2.98 4.66
CA ARG A 252 -37.92 4.26 4.01
C ARG A 252 -37.54 5.36 5.00
N ALA A 253 -37.85 5.19 6.28
CA ALA A 253 -37.46 6.10 7.35
C ALA A 253 -36.02 5.86 7.85
N ASN A 254 -35.34 4.81 7.36
CA ASN A 254 -33.97 4.52 7.76
C ASN A 254 -33.03 5.67 7.40
N GLY A 255 -32.38 6.24 8.41
CA GLY A 255 -31.29 7.20 8.24
C GLY A 255 -29.97 6.53 7.90
N TYR A 256 -28.94 7.34 7.61
CA TYR A 256 -27.62 6.90 7.15
C TYR A 256 -27.05 5.70 7.94
N THR A 257 -26.98 5.78 9.27
CA THR A 257 -26.39 4.73 10.11
C THR A 257 -27.09 3.38 9.97
N VAL A 258 -28.42 3.37 9.78
CA VAL A 258 -29.16 2.12 9.57
C VAL A 258 -28.96 1.62 8.13
N LEU A 259 -28.86 2.53 7.16
CA LEU A 259 -28.61 2.16 5.77
C LEU A 259 -27.26 1.47 5.57
N THR A 260 -26.22 1.92 6.27
CA THR A 260 -24.85 1.39 6.12
C THR A 260 -24.50 0.26 7.09
N LYS A 261 -25.34 -0.02 8.10
CA LYS A 261 -25.04 -0.93 9.21
C LYS A 261 -24.46 -2.29 8.80
N ASP A 262 -24.99 -2.89 7.72
CA ASP A 262 -24.62 -4.25 7.30
C ASP A 262 -23.61 -4.26 6.14
N VAL A 263 -23.01 -3.11 5.81
CA VAL A 263 -22.01 -2.99 4.74
C VAL A 263 -20.72 -3.70 5.12
N GLN A 264 -20.20 -3.42 6.32
CA GLN A 264 -18.97 -4.01 6.83
C GLN A 264 -19.05 -5.55 6.82
N ASP A 265 -20.14 -6.12 7.33
CA ASP A 265 -20.36 -7.57 7.37
C ASP A 265 -20.44 -8.19 5.97
N ALA A 266 -21.13 -7.52 5.04
CA ALA A 266 -21.26 -7.99 3.65
C ALA A 266 -19.89 -8.01 2.94
N VAL A 267 -19.10 -6.95 3.08
CA VAL A 267 -17.73 -6.88 2.55
C VAL A 267 -16.86 -7.96 3.21
N SER A 268 -16.91 -8.07 4.53
CA SER A 268 -16.13 -9.03 5.30
C SER A 268 -16.40 -10.48 4.88
N ALA A 269 -17.66 -10.83 4.63
CA ALA A 269 -18.05 -12.17 4.18
C ALA A 269 -17.48 -12.51 2.78
N GLU A 270 -17.53 -11.56 1.85
CA GLU A 270 -17.00 -11.78 0.49
C GLU A 270 -15.47 -11.87 0.49
N VAL A 271 -14.79 -11.01 1.24
CA VAL A 271 -13.33 -11.05 1.41
C VAL A 271 -12.87 -12.39 1.99
N GLU A 272 -13.52 -12.85 3.07
CA GLU A 272 -13.18 -14.12 3.71
C GLU A 272 -13.36 -15.31 2.75
N ARG A 273 -14.44 -15.31 1.95
CA ARG A 273 -14.69 -16.32 0.92
C ARG A 273 -13.56 -16.35 -0.10
N LYS A 274 -13.10 -15.19 -0.56
CA LYS A 274 -11.99 -15.09 -1.52
C LYS A 274 -10.65 -15.52 -0.95
N MET A 275 -10.31 -15.13 0.27
CA MET A 275 -9.08 -15.57 0.93
C MET A 275 -9.00 -17.09 1.06
N ARG A 276 -10.14 -17.75 1.36
CA ARG A 276 -10.24 -19.22 1.40
C ARG A 276 -10.07 -19.83 0.00
N LEU A 277 -10.73 -19.26 -1.01
CA LEU A 277 -10.63 -19.71 -2.39
C LEU A 277 -9.21 -19.58 -2.96
N TRP A 278 -8.53 -18.49 -2.63
CA TRP A 278 -7.19 -18.16 -3.13
C TRP A 278 -6.05 -18.81 -2.33
N GLY A 279 -6.38 -19.55 -1.26
CA GLY A 279 -5.42 -20.33 -0.49
C GLY A 279 -4.58 -19.52 0.52
N SER A 280 -4.91 -18.25 0.75
CA SER A 280 -4.23 -17.39 1.73
C SER A 280 -4.72 -17.59 3.16
N ALA A 281 -5.95 -18.11 3.34
CA ALA A 281 -6.48 -18.42 4.67
C ALA A 281 -5.58 -19.40 5.44
N GLY A 282 -5.26 -19.05 6.69
CA GLY A 282 -4.38 -19.83 7.57
C GLY A 282 -2.86 -19.58 7.38
N ARG A 283 -2.45 -18.71 6.45
CA ARG A 283 -1.03 -18.45 6.15
C ARG A 283 -0.37 -17.37 7.02
N ALA A 284 -1.14 -16.65 7.84
CA ALA A 284 -0.63 -15.48 8.59
C ALA A 284 0.63 -15.79 9.43
N ALA A 285 0.62 -16.87 10.22
CA ALA A 285 1.75 -17.20 11.09
C ALA A 285 3.04 -17.51 10.31
N GLU A 286 2.92 -18.21 9.17
CA GLU A 286 4.05 -18.54 8.29
C GLU A 286 4.64 -17.25 7.68
N VAL A 287 3.77 -16.36 7.19
CA VAL A 287 4.16 -15.08 6.61
C VAL A 287 4.85 -14.19 7.65
N LEU A 288 4.26 -14.03 8.86
CA LEU A 288 4.87 -13.25 9.95
C LEU A 288 6.24 -13.80 10.38
N SER A 289 6.45 -15.11 10.29
CA SER A 289 7.73 -15.73 10.67
C SER A 289 8.85 -15.58 9.63
N ARG A 290 8.49 -15.30 8.36
CA ARG A 290 9.41 -15.32 7.21
C ARG A 290 9.61 -13.96 6.56
N CYS A 291 8.63 -13.07 6.64
CA CYS A 291 8.70 -11.75 6.03
C CYS A 291 9.31 -10.75 7.00
N ARG A 292 10.14 -9.85 6.47
CA ARG A 292 10.66 -8.73 7.25
C ARG A 292 9.52 -7.83 7.67
N ALA A 293 9.58 -7.33 8.91
CA ALA A 293 8.68 -6.27 9.36
C ALA A 293 9.00 -4.97 8.61
N TRP A 294 7.95 -4.23 8.24
CA TRP A 294 8.12 -2.88 7.72
C TRP A 294 8.33 -1.93 8.89
N MET A 295 9.51 -1.30 8.97
CA MET A 295 9.90 -0.48 10.11
C MET A 295 10.37 0.91 9.68
N PRO A 296 9.76 1.99 10.19
CA PRO A 296 10.30 3.33 10.00
C PRO A 296 11.59 3.53 10.81
N VAL A 297 12.39 4.51 10.37
CA VAL A 297 13.62 4.92 11.04
C VAL A 297 13.50 6.39 11.45
N GLU A 298 13.96 6.70 12.66
CA GLU A 298 14.10 8.07 13.15
C GLU A 298 15.56 8.51 13.05
N HIS A 299 15.81 9.52 12.22
CA HIS A 299 17.10 10.18 12.14
C HIS A 299 17.11 11.41 13.04
N LEU A 300 17.81 11.31 14.17
CA LEU A 300 17.91 12.37 15.17
C LEU A 300 19.23 13.13 14.99
N ILE A 301 19.14 14.45 14.88
CA ILE A 301 20.30 15.35 14.97
C ILE A 301 20.08 16.29 16.14
N ILE A 302 20.99 16.32 17.11
CA ILE A 302 21.01 17.34 18.18
C ILE A 302 22.28 18.17 18.03
N TYR A 303 22.15 19.49 18.13
CA TYR A 303 23.23 20.42 17.79
C TYR A 303 23.12 21.75 18.54
N ASN A 304 24.22 22.50 18.53
CA ASN A 304 24.28 23.92 18.90
C ASN A 304 24.57 24.76 17.66
N VAL A 305 24.38 26.07 17.76
CA VAL A 305 24.71 27.01 16.67
C VAL A 305 25.79 27.98 17.12
N ASP A 306 26.62 28.41 16.17
CA ASP A 306 27.63 29.44 16.38
C ASP A 306 27.41 30.59 15.40
N GLU A 307 27.75 31.81 15.83
CA GLU A 307 27.74 33.04 15.02
C GLU A 307 26.42 33.40 14.30
N VAL A 308 25.26 32.87 14.74
CA VAL A 308 23.93 33.21 14.19
C VAL A 308 22.90 33.52 15.28
N ASP A 309 21.95 34.39 14.96
CA ASP A 309 20.83 34.70 15.85
C ASP A 309 19.67 33.68 15.71
N GLU A 310 18.70 33.76 16.61
CA GLU A 310 17.56 32.85 16.63
C GLU A 310 16.70 32.91 15.35
N ALA A 311 16.54 34.09 14.75
CA ALA A 311 15.76 34.25 13.53
C ALA A 311 16.41 33.51 12.35
N HIS A 312 17.75 33.53 12.26
CA HIS A 312 18.47 32.75 11.25
C HIS A 312 18.27 31.24 11.44
N VAL A 313 18.27 30.76 12.69
CA VAL A 313 18.00 29.34 12.99
C VAL A 313 16.57 28.96 12.59
N GLU A 314 15.59 29.78 12.91
CA GLU A 314 14.19 29.54 12.55
C GLU A 314 13.99 29.46 11.03
N MET A 315 14.63 30.35 10.27
CA MET A 315 14.60 30.33 8.80
C MET A 315 15.27 29.07 8.25
N MET A 316 16.45 28.70 8.75
CA MET A 316 17.13 27.46 8.38
C MET A 316 16.25 26.24 8.67
N MET A 317 15.61 26.22 9.84
CA MET A 317 14.69 25.16 10.24
C MET A 317 13.47 25.07 9.31
N ALA A 318 12.86 26.20 8.98
CA ALA A 318 11.73 26.25 8.05
C ALA A 318 12.09 25.77 6.65
N GLU A 319 13.23 26.22 6.11
CA GLU A 319 13.69 25.80 4.80
C GLU A 319 14.07 24.31 4.79
N GLY A 320 14.73 23.81 5.85
CA GLY A 320 15.06 22.40 5.96
C GLY A 320 13.81 21.52 6.04
N ARG A 321 12.76 21.91 6.78
CA ARG A 321 11.48 21.18 6.77
C ARG A 321 10.90 21.09 5.36
N ARG A 322 10.93 22.19 4.61
CA ARG A 322 10.41 22.25 3.23
C ARG A 322 11.21 21.38 2.27
N VAL A 323 12.54 21.50 2.29
CA VAL A 323 13.44 20.86 1.32
C VAL A 323 13.62 19.38 1.65
N LEU A 324 13.92 19.06 2.90
CA LEU A 324 14.18 17.68 3.33
C LEU A 324 12.89 16.85 3.34
N GLY A 325 11.75 17.47 3.65
CA GLY A 325 10.44 16.80 3.62
C GLY A 325 9.95 16.42 2.23
N ALA A 326 10.54 17.01 1.18
CA ALA A 326 10.23 16.68 -0.22
C ALA A 326 11.06 15.50 -0.75
N ILE A 327 12.06 15.02 0.01
CA ILE A 327 12.91 13.91 -0.42
C ILE A 327 12.10 12.60 -0.35
N PRO A 328 12.08 11.78 -1.42
CA PRO A 328 11.35 10.51 -1.41
C PRO A 328 11.71 9.63 -0.22
N GLY A 329 10.69 9.06 0.43
CA GLY A 329 10.85 8.21 1.61
C GLY A 329 10.94 8.96 2.95
N VAL A 330 11.04 10.30 2.93
CA VAL A 330 10.86 11.12 4.14
C VAL A 330 9.37 11.26 4.45
N ARG A 331 8.99 10.85 5.65
CA ARG A 331 7.62 10.87 6.18
C ARG A 331 7.31 12.17 6.90
N GLU A 332 8.30 12.66 7.65
CA GLU A 332 8.12 13.79 8.56
C GLU A 332 9.48 14.44 8.83
N VAL A 333 9.50 15.77 8.91
CA VAL A 333 10.65 16.54 9.37
C VAL A 333 10.19 17.46 10.49
N MET A 334 10.61 17.15 11.71
CA MET A 334 10.37 17.97 12.88
C MET A 334 11.65 18.68 13.30
N THR A 335 11.48 19.85 13.90
CA THR A 335 12.57 20.62 14.49
C THR A 335 12.22 20.99 15.92
N GLY A 336 13.19 20.95 16.82
CA GLY A 336 12.98 21.26 18.24
C GLY A 336 13.95 22.31 18.75
N LYS A 337 13.52 23.05 19.78
CA LYS A 337 14.35 23.92 20.60
C LYS A 337 14.32 23.40 22.04
N ALA A 338 15.46 23.43 22.72
CA ALA A 338 15.53 23.09 24.13
C ALA A 338 14.67 24.06 24.96
N VAL A 339 13.90 23.49 25.90
CA VAL A 339 13.08 24.28 26.83
C VAL A 339 13.92 24.82 28.00
N LEU A 340 14.99 24.12 28.36
CA LEU A 340 15.88 24.51 29.46
C LEU A 340 17.07 25.30 28.93
N GLU A 341 17.32 26.47 29.53
CA GLU A 341 18.44 27.36 29.16
C GLU A 341 19.82 26.72 29.37
N ASN A 342 19.94 25.72 30.25
CA ASN A 342 21.19 25.01 30.55
C ASN A 342 21.31 23.67 29.82
N ALA A 343 20.53 23.43 28.77
CA ALA A 343 20.62 22.22 27.97
C ALA A 343 21.98 22.10 27.28
N LYS A 344 22.52 20.87 27.17
CA LYS A 344 23.78 20.62 26.46
C LYS A 344 23.69 20.92 24.96
N TYR A 345 22.53 20.62 24.36
CA TYR A 345 22.20 20.89 22.96
C TYR A 345 20.92 21.71 22.93
N HIS A 346 20.91 22.78 22.13
CA HIS A 346 19.80 23.74 22.10
C HIS A 346 18.78 23.46 20.99
N TYR A 347 19.18 22.69 19.97
CA TYR A 347 18.34 22.44 18.81
C TYR A 347 18.35 20.98 18.40
N ALA A 348 17.26 20.56 17.77
CA ALA A 348 17.10 19.20 17.25
C ALA A 348 16.45 19.18 15.87
N TRP A 349 16.85 18.21 15.05
CA TRP A 349 16.11 17.70 13.90
C TRP A 349 15.67 16.28 14.21
N LEU A 350 14.43 15.95 13.89
CA LEU A 350 13.92 14.59 13.85
C LEU A 350 13.36 14.36 12.45
N VAL A 351 13.99 13.48 11.69
CA VAL A 351 13.55 13.11 10.35
C VAL A 351 13.09 11.66 10.37
N ARG A 352 11.80 11.44 10.09
CA ARG A 352 11.25 10.09 10.01
C ARG A 352 11.34 9.58 8.58
N PHE A 353 11.99 8.45 8.39
CA PHE A 353 12.04 7.73 7.12
C PHE A 353 11.05 6.56 7.11
N CYS A 354 10.50 6.24 5.94
CA CYS A 354 9.57 5.12 5.78
C CYS A 354 10.23 3.75 5.98
N HIS A 355 11.54 3.64 5.72
CA HIS A 355 12.29 2.39 5.72
C HIS A 355 13.81 2.66 5.87
N PRO A 356 14.64 1.75 6.42
CA PRO A 356 16.08 1.94 6.55
C PRO A 356 16.83 2.21 5.23
N ALA A 357 16.31 1.71 4.10
CA ALA A 357 16.91 1.95 2.79
C ALA A 357 16.97 3.45 2.41
N VAL A 358 16.09 4.27 2.99
CA VAL A 358 16.05 5.72 2.76
C VAL A 358 17.30 6.42 3.31
N ILE A 359 17.97 5.86 4.32
CA ILE A 359 19.10 6.53 4.99
C ILE A 359 20.19 6.91 3.98
N ASP A 360 20.58 5.97 3.11
CA ASP A 360 21.66 6.18 2.16
C ASP A 360 21.21 7.11 1.03
N SER A 361 20.02 6.88 0.46
CA SER A 361 19.47 7.72 -0.61
C SER A 361 19.22 9.16 -0.16
N TYR A 362 18.76 9.36 1.07
CA TYR A 362 18.59 10.67 1.70
C TYR A 362 19.94 11.39 1.87
N ARG A 363 20.97 10.70 2.36
CA ARG A 363 22.30 11.29 2.59
C ARG A 363 22.93 11.81 1.29
N GLU A 364 22.73 11.08 0.20
CA GLU A 364 23.28 11.39 -1.11
C GLU A 364 22.37 12.31 -1.95
N HIS A 365 21.12 12.55 -1.51
CA HIS A 365 20.17 13.34 -2.28
C HIS A 365 20.67 14.77 -2.49
N PRO A 366 20.63 15.32 -3.72
CA PRO A 366 21.16 16.66 -4.02
C PRO A 366 20.59 17.76 -3.12
N ASP A 367 19.30 17.69 -2.80
CA ASP A 367 18.63 18.67 -1.95
C ASP A 367 19.10 18.58 -0.49
N HIS A 368 19.31 17.37 0.04
CA HIS A 368 19.90 17.20 1.36
C HIS A 368 21.33 17.73 1.39
N VAL A 369 22.16 17.38 0.40
CA VAL A 369 23.55 17.85 0.31
C VAL A 369 23.58 19.38 0.22
N ALA A 370 22.77 19.98 -0.66
CA ALA A 370 22.71 21.42 -0.82
C ALA A 370 22.24 22.15 0.46
N PHE A 371 21.19 21.64 1.12
CA PHE A 371 20.74 22.17 2.41
C PHE A 371 21.83 22.05 3.48
N ALA A 372 22.40 20.85 3.61
CA ALA A 372 23.40 20.54 4.61
C ALA A 372 24.65 21.42 4.46
N ASP A 373 25.17 21.58 3.24
CA ASP A 373 26.41 22.33 3.00
C ASP A 373 26.23 23.84 3.05
N LYS A 374 25.08 24.37 2.60
CA LYS A 374 24.88 25.81 2.47
C LYS A 374 24.26 26.44 3.71
N LEU A 375 23.36 25.71 4.38
CA LEU A 375 22.51 26.30 5.43
C LEU A 375 22.79 25.69 6.80
N PHE A 376 23.05 24.38 6.90
CA PHE A 376 23.15 23.70 8.20
C PHE A 376 24.58 23.59 8.74
N ARG A 377 25.49 22.90 8.03
CA ARG A 377 26.87 22.62 8.48
C ARG A 377 27.69 23.87 8.79
N PRO A 378 27.54 25.02 8.08
CA PRO A 378 28.31 26.22 8.40
C PRO A 378 27.98 26.81 9.78
N VAL A 379 26.76 26.60 10.29
CA VAL A 379 26.29 27.21 11.55
C VAL A 379 26.14 26.19 12.67
N ALA A 380 25.94 24.91 12.35
CA ALA A 380 25.70 23.84 13.32
C ALA A 380 27.02 23.26 13.87
N VAL A 381 27.35 23.67 15.09
CA VAL A 381 28.49 23.21 15.89
C VAL A 381 28.04 22.17 16.93
N ASP A 382 29.00 21.44 17.51
CA ASP A 382 28.76 20.41 18.54
C ASP A 382 27.52 19.55 18.22
N ARG A 383 27.64 18.67 17.22
CA ARG A 383 26.49 17.88 16.74
C ARG A 383 26.64 16.39 17.00
N ILE A 384 25.51 15.75 17.26
CA ILE A 384 25.34 14.29 17.26
C ILE A 384 24.27 13.95 16.22
N SER A 385 24.52 12.94 15.40
CA SER A 385 23.58 12.43 14.39
C SER A 385 23.51 10.91 14.51
N ILE A 386 22.32 10.36 14.76
CA ILE A 386 22.10 8.94 15.06
C ILE A 386 20.77 8.49 14.44
N ASP A 387 20.78 7.29 13.87
CA ASP A 387 19.59 6.61 13.34
C ASP A 387 19.05 5.62 14.37
N PHE A 388 17.73 5.63 14.61
CA PHE A 388 17.04 4.73 15.52
C PHE A 388 15.92 3.97 14.81
N ASN A 389 15.85 2.66 15.02
CA ASN A 389 14.64 1.90 14.70
C ASN A 389 13.57 2.23 15.75
N ILE A 390 12.35 2.51 15.32
CA ILE A 390 11.23 2.67 16.25
C ILE A 390 10.80 1.29 16.73
N VAL A 391 10.91 1.05 18.03
CA VAL A 391 10.38 -0.15 18.68
C VAL A 391 9.06 0.22 19.32
N GLU A 392 7.95 -0.01 18.62
CA GLU A 392 6.62 0.13 19.23
C GLU A 392 6.38 -1.07 20.16
N THR A 393 6.27 -0.82 21.46
CA THR A 393 5.77 -1.83 22.41
C THR A 393 4.31 -2.10 22.13
N GLU A 394 3.92 -3.38 22.04
CA GLU A 394 2.52 -3.81 21.96
C GLU A 394 1.74 -3.22 23.15
N PHE A 395 1.08 -2.08 22.94
CA PHE A 395 -0.05 -1.72 23.78
C PHE A 395 -1.16 -2.68 23.40
N SER A 396 -1.19 -3.84 24.06
CA SER A 396 -2.38 -4.66 24.12
C SER A 396 -3.45 -3.80 24.80
N VAL A 397 -4.26 -3.11 24.01
CA VAL A 397 -5.53 -2.60 24.49
C VAL A 397 -6.34 -3.87 24.76
N GLN A 398 -6.27 -4.37 26.00
CA GLN A 398 -7.19 -5.40 26.45
C GLN A 398 -8.59 -4.88 26.17
N ASN A 399 -9.28 -5.56 25.26
CA ASN A 399 -10.61 -5.24 24.76
C ASN A 399 -11.50 -4.68 25.89
N HIS A 400 -11.96 -3.44 25.73
CA HIS A 400 -12.97 -2.83 26.60
C HIS A 400 -14.37 -3.47 26.46
N HIS A 401 -14.49 -4.64 25.83
CA HIS A 401 -15.76 -5.35 25.68
C HIS A 401 -16.22 -6.13 26.93
N ASP A 402 -15.40 -6.23 27.99
CA ASP A 402 -15.79 -6.95 29.22
C ASP A 402 -16.57 -6.12 30.26
N ILE A 403 -16.85 -4.83 30.02
CA ILE A 403 -17.55 -3.97 31.00
C ILE A 403 -19.08 -3.98 30.84
N ALA A 404 -19.62 -4.52 29.74
CA ALA A 404 -21.07 -4.57 29.50
C ALA A 404 -21.78 -5.85 30.02
N GLY A 405 -21.06 -6.76 30.69
CA GLY A 405 -21.54 -8.11 31.01
C GLY A 405 -21.73 -8.46 32.49
N ARG A 406 -21.88 -7.49 33.41
CA ARG A 406 -22.20 -7.75 34.83
C ARG A 406 -23.09 -6.68 35.46
N ARG A 407 -24.31 -6.55 34.95
CA ARG A 407 -25.44 -5.95 35.70
C ARG A 407 -26.72 -6.70 35.37
N ASP A 408 -26.80 -7.95 35.83
CA ASP A 408 -28.02 -8.48 36.42
C ASP A 408 -27.71 -9.84 37.03
N GLU A 409 -27.55 -9.87 38.34
CA GLU A 409 -27.80 -11.01 39.23
C GLU A 409 -27.32 -10.63 40.63
N ARG A 410 -28.24 -10.09 41.44
CA ARG A 410 -28.51 -10.44 42.85
C ARG A 410 -29.06 -9.26 43.65
N ARG A 411 -30.28 -9.51 44.16
CA ARG A 411 -31.03 -8.89 45.26
C ARG A 411 -31.81 -7.61 44.98
#